data_AF-A0A4Q2Y218-F1
#
_entry.id   AF-A0A4Q2Y218-F1
#
_cell.length_a   1.000
_cell.length_b   1.000
_cell.length_c   1.000
_cell.angle_alpha   90.00
_cell.angle_beta   90.00
_cell.angle_gamma   90.00
#
_symmetry.space_group_name_H-M   'P 1'
#
loop_
_entity.id
_entity.type
_entity.pdbx_description
1 polymer ?
#
loop_
_entity_poly.entity_id
_entity_poly.type
_entity_poly.pdbx_seq_one_letter_code
_entity_poly.pdbx_strand_id
1 'polypeptide(L)'
;MKSRNDRRMSARIPGLRFFTRALWVAAVLAAFASVFVAANLRSPYLLVIRETAFRGWMAAGILALGFLIFRGRRIMAAPHLIAVSVLLGSILAGHGAWRHERHRDAVMSASRERFSEVGKHLMIGWLGFEETRALAAKGAIAGVFIGRSDFPRGSSAADIRKTVDLLQGVRREAGLPPLWIATDQEGGPVSRLSPAVVKQPGLGTWLTDLDGPGLADQPERQAEIIRRVTEYAEVQARSLAEAGINLNLAPVVDLRPSGPPGFLDSHTKISTRALAADPHVVALAGETYVRVLAKHSITGVLKHFPGLGRVPEDTHHFAAHLDLTKEQMESNDWIPFRRICRNTKTGIMLGHVNLTAIDPDRPASCSAKVARGLIREEWGMTGLLVTDDFAMAPISHGPGGIVRAARASIAAGVDLVLISYDASVVYDLLAILTEQ
;
A
#
# COMPACT_ATOMS: atom_id res chain seq x y z
N MET A 1 55.68 -64.80 14.36
CA MET A 1 54.90 -64.08 15.39
C MET A 1 54.95 -62.60 15.06
N LYS A 2 53.87 -61.98 14.52
CA LYS A 2 52.89 -61.10 15.24
C LYS A 2 53.59 -60.13 16.19
N SER A 3 53.47 -58.80 16.11
CA SER A 3 52.33 -57.90 15.81
C SER A 3 52.81 -56.69 14.97
N ARG A 4 52.11 -56.07 14.01
CA ARG A 4 50.70 -55.67 13.87
C ARG A 4 50.19 -54.83 15.05
N ASN A 5 50.77 -53.65 15.27
CA ASN A 5 50.08 -52.60 16.03
C ASN A 5 50.62 -51.19 15.73
N ASP A 6 50.39 -50.66 14.52
CA ASP A 6 50.44 -49.20 14.30
C ASP A 6 49.74 -48.71 13.01
N ARG A 7 48.71 -49.45 12.58
CA ARG A 7 47.80 -48.98 11.53
C ARG A 7 46.38 -49.34 11.91
N ARG A 8 45.70 -48.46 12.66
CA ARG A 8 44.24 -48.22 12.62
C ARG A 8 43.83 -47.35 13.82
N MET A 9 43.89 -46.03 13.66
CA MET A 9 42.93 -45.12 14.29
C MET A 9 42.64 -43.96 13.34
N SER A 10 41.97 -44.30 12.25
CA SER A 10 41.20 -43.37 11.42
C SER A 10 40.18 -44.25 10.70
N ALA A 11 39.22 -44.79 11.46
CA ALA A 11 38.00 -45.28 10.89
C ALA A 11 37.33 -44.07 10.22
N ARG A 12 37.55 -43.92 8.90
CA ARG A 12 36.88 -42.92 8.08
C ARG A 12 35.41 -43.30 8.03
N ILE A 13 34.60 -42.69 8.88
CA ILE A 13 33.15 -42.85 8.90
C ILE A 13 32.61 -42.33 7.55
N PRO A 14 32.08 -43.19 6.66
CA PRO A 14 31.62 -42.79 5.33
C PRO A 14 30.51 -41.72 5.38
N GLY A 15 29.69 -41.76 6.44
CA GLY A 15 28.61 -40.78 6.68
C GLY A 15 29.08 -39.35 6.91
N LEU A 16 30.28 -39.13 7.49
CA LEU A 16 30.77 -37.79 7.80
C LEU A 16 31.18 -37.01 6.54
N ARG A 17 31.73 -37.70 5.52
CA ARG A 17 32.07 -37.12 4.22
C ARG A 17 30.83 -36.82 3.36
N PHE A 18 29.79 -37.63 3.50
CA PHE A 18 28.51 -37.36 2.85
C PHE A 18 27.82 -36.14 3.49
N PHE A 19 27.76 -36.09 4.82
CA PHE A 19 27.17 -34.98 5.56
C PHE A 19 27.87 -33.64 5.28
N THR A 20 29.20 -33.64 5.23
CA THR A 20 29.99 -32.44 4.87
C THR A 20 29.78 -32.00 3.43
N ARG A 21 29.63 -32.93 2.46
CA ARG A 21 29.28 -32.56 1.08
C ARG A 21 27.87 -31.98 0.97
N ALA A 22 26.90 -32.57 1.67
CA ALA A 22 25.53 -32.07 1.70
C ALA A 22 25.46 -30.65 2.28
N LEU A 23 26.21 -30.37 3.35
CA LEU A 23 26.34 -29.02 3.92
C LEU A 23 26.93 -28.01 2.93
N TRP A 24 27.97 -28.38 2.18
CA TRP A 24 28.53 -27.50 1.16
C TRP A 24 27.56 -27.23 0.01
N VAL A 25 26.82 -28.24 -0.44
CA VAL A 25 25.78 -28.06 -1.46
C VAL A 25 24.68 -27.14 -0.94
N ALA A 26 24.18 -27.35 0.28
CA ALA A 26 23.18 -26.48 0.90
C ALA A 26 23.69 -25.04 1.05
N ALA A 27 24.96 -24.85 1.44
CA ALA A 27 25.57 -23.52 1.55
C ALA A 27 25.70 -22.81 0.20
N VAL A 28 26.06 -23.55 -0.86
CA VAL A 28 26.10 -23.00 -2.23
C VAL A 28 24.69 -22.62 -2.70
N LEU A 29 23.69 -23.47 -2.49
CA LEU A 29 22.30 -23.17 -2.84
C LEU A 29 21.76 -21.97 -2.06
N ALA A 30 22.08 -21.87 -0.77
CA ALA A 30 21.72 -20.71 0.05
C ALA A 30 22.40 -19.43 -0.45
N ALA A 31 23.67 -19.51 -0.87
CA ALA A 31 24.38 -18.36 -1.45
C ALA A 31 23.78 -17.93 -2.80
N PHE A 32 23.33 -18.87 -3.64
CA PHE A 32 22.60 -18.52 -4.86
C PHE A 32 21.23 -17.91 -4.57
N ALA A 33 20.46 -18.49 -3.64
CA ALA A 33 19.17 -17.94 -3.23
C ALA A 33 19.31 -16.54 -2.62
N SER A 34 20.40 -16.28 -1.88
CA SER A 34 20.64 -14.97 -1.29
C SER A 34 20.97 -13.91 -2.35
N VAL A 35 21.59 -14.25 -3.48
CA VAL A 35 21.74 -13.32 -4.63
C VAL A 35 20.38 -12.79 -5.10
N PHE A 36 19.35 -13.64 -5.15
CA PHE A 36 18.00 -13.20 -5.51
C PHE A 36 17.44 -12.20 -4.50
N VAL A 37 17.66 -12.42 -3.20
CA VAL A 37 17.28 -11.46 -2.15
C VAL A 37 18.03 -10.14 -2.33
N ALA A 38 19.33 -10.19 -2.61
CA ALA A 38 20.16 -9.01 -2.84
C ALA A 38 19.68 -8.18 -4.04
N ALA A 39 19.36 -8.85 -5.14
CA ALA A 39 18.82 -8.23 -6.36
C ALA A 39 17.46 -7.56 -6.13
N ASN A 40 16.69 -8.03 -5.15
CA ASN A 40 15.34 -7.56 -4.84
C ASN A 40 15.25 -6.87 -3.47
N LEU A 41 16.34 -6.32 -2.92
CA LEU A 41 16.36 -5.66 -1.60
C LEU A 41 15.33 -4.54 -1.45
N ARG A 42 14.94 -3.91 -2.55
CA ARG A 42 13.88 -2.88 -2.57
C ARG A 42 12.46 -3.43 -2.67
N SER A 43 12.27 -4.74 -2.56
CA SER A 43 10.95 -5.33 -2.40
C SER A 43 10.27 -4.77 -1.15
N PRO A 44 8.95 -4.49 -1.18
CA PRO A 44 8.18 -4.09 0.01
C PRO A 44 8.28 -5.12 1.14
N TYR A 45 8.41 -6.41 0.84
CA TYR A 45 8.57 -7.46 1.84
C TYR A 45 9.85 -7.33 2.69
N LEU A 46 10.87 -6.65 2.16
CA LEU A 46 12.14 -6.46 2.82
C LEU A 46 12.24 -5.09 3.49
N LEU A 47 11.20 -4.23 3.42
CA LEU A 47 11.26 -2.84 3.90
C LEU A 47 11.82 -2.72 5.33
N VAL A 48 11.32 -3.54 6.25
CA VAL A 48 11.70 -3.53 7.67
C VAL A 48 13.19 -3.89 7.90
N ILE A 49 13.74 -4.75 7.05
CA ILE A 49 15.13 -5.24 7.17
C ILE A 49 16.05 -4.71 6.08
N ARG A 50 15.57 -3.83 5.19
CA ARG A 50 16.27 -3.42 3.96
C ARG A 50 17.64 -2.83 4.25
N GLU A 51 17.69 -1.91 5.21
CA GLU A 51 18.92 -1.21 5.58
C GLU A 51 19.93 -2.14 6.26
N THR A 52 19.47 -2.97 7.19
CA THR A 52 20.32 -3.95 7.88
C THR A 52 20.83 -5.03 6.93
N ALA A 53 19.96 -5.53 6.04
CA ALA A 53 20.32 -6.47 5.00
C ALA A 53 21.32 -5.87 4.02
N PHE A 54 21.13 -4.62 3.56
CA PHE A 54 22.07 -3.93 2.69
C PHE A 54 23.47 -3.80 3.33
N ARG A 55 23.54 -3.35 4.59
CA ARG A 55 24.81 -3.28 5.34
C ARG A 55 25.47 -4.64 5.48
N GLY A 56 24.68 -5.67 5.77
CA GLY A 56 25.14 -7.07 5.83
C GLY A 56 25.75 -7.53 4.50
N TRP A 57 25.10 -7.22 3.38
CA TRP A 57 25.61 -7.51 2.04
C TRP A 57 26.92 -6.79 1.74
N MET A 58 27.06 -5.51 2.10
CA MET A 58 28.31 -4.78 1.90
C MET A 58 29.46 -5.40 2.71
N ALA A 59 29.23 -5.71 3.98
CA ALA A 59 30.23 -6.33 4.85
C ALA A 59 30.62 -7.74 4.34
N ALA A 60 29.64 -8.57 3.98
CA ALA A 60 29.88 -9.91 3.46
C ALA A 60 30.65 -9.90 2.14
N GLY A 61 30.38 -8.92 1.26
CA GLY A 61 31.09 -8.72 0.00
C GLY A 61 32.58 -8.41 0.21
N ILE A 62 32.89 -7.53 1.17
CA ILE A 62 34.28 -7.19 1.53
C ILE A 62 35.03 -8.44 2.03
N LEU A 63 34.39 -9.24 2.90
CA LEU A 63 34.97 -10.49 3.40
C LEU A 63 35.17 -11.53 2.29
N ALA A 64 34.19 -11.66 1.39
CA ALA A 64 34.27 -12.57 0.24
C ALA A 64 35.39 -12.18 -0.72
N LEU A 65 35.53 -10.87 -1.00
CA LEU A 65 36.63 -10.35 -1.82
C LEU A 65 37.99 -10.61 -1.16
N GLY A 66 38.13 -10.31 0.13
CA GLY A 66 39.34 -10.60 0.90
C GLY A 66 39.71 -12.10 0.89
N PHE A 67 38.71 -12.98 1.02
CA PHE A 67 38.90 -14.43 0.90
C PHE A 67 39.42 -14.84 -0.48
N LEU A 68 38.83 -14.31 -1.55
CA LEU A 68 39.25 -14.62 -2.93
C LEU A 68 40.67 -14.13 -3.21
N ILE A 69 41.04 -12.93 -2.72
CA ILE A 69 42.40 -12.39 -2.83
C ILE A 69 43.40 -13.26 -2.06
N PHE A 70 43.11 -13.58 -0.80
CA PHE A 70 44.00 -14.36 0.07
C PHE A 70 44.22 -15.80 -0.43
N ARG A 71 43.21 -16.43 -1.03
CA ARG A 71 43.31 -17.80 -1.58
C ARG A 71 44.12 -17.89 -2.88
N GLY A 72 44.32 -16.79 -3.61
CA GLY A 72 45.05 -16.76 -4.88
C GLY A 72 44.44 -17.70 -5.93
N ARG A 73 45.27 -18.39 -6.73
CA ARG A 73 44.83 -19.29 -7.82
C ARG A 73 44.31 -20.67 -7.36
N ARG A 74 44.26 -20.96 -6.05
CA ARG A 74 43.83 -22.27 -5.53
C ARG A 74 42.30 -22.36 -5.47
N ILE A 75 41.68 -22.64 -6.62
CA ILE A 75 40.23 -22.78 -6.76
C ILE A 75 39.75 -24.02 -6.01
N MET A 76 38.82 -23.81 -5.07
CA MET A 76 38.01 -24.84 -4.42
C MET A 76 36.56 -24.64 -4.83
N ALA A 77 35.92 -25.67 -5.39
CA ALA A 77 34.59 -25.56 -5.99
C ALA A 77 33.57 -24.83 -5.10
N ALA A 78 33.21 -25.38 -3.93
CA ALA A 78 32.13 -24.81 -3.11
C ALA A 78 32.47 -23.44 -2.46
N PRO A 79 33.62 -23.23 -1.78
CA PRO A 79 33.92 -21.95 -1.14
C PRO A 79 34.07 -20.79 -2.14
N HIS A 80 34.62 -21.03 -3.33
CA HIS A 80 34.74 -19.98 -4.35
C HIS A 80 33.38 -19.65 -4.94
N LEU A 81 32.53 -20.65 -5.21
CA LEU A 81 31.16 -20.40 -5.66
C LEU A 81 30.36 -19.59 -4.64
N ILE A 82 30.51 -19.88 -3.34
CA ILE A 82 29.88 -19.09 -2.28
C ILE A 82 30.42 -17.66 -2.28
N ALA A 83 31.74 -17.47 -2.29
CA ALA A 83 32.34 -16.13 -2.26
C ALA A 83 31.98 -15.29 -3.50
N VAL A 84 31.97 -15.89 -4.69
CA VAL A 84 31.55 -15.23 -5.93
C VAL A 84 30.06 -14.89 -5.89
N SER A 85 29.20 -15.77 -5.39
CA SER A 85 27.77 -15.49 -5.24
C SER A 85 27.54 -14.36 -4.24
N VAL A 86 28.26 -14.36 -3.12
CA VAL A 86 28.17 -13.28 -2.13
C VAL A 86 28.60 -11.95 -2.74
N LEU A 87 29.73 -11.92 -3.46
CA LEU A 87 30.22 -10.73 -4.14
C LEU A 87 29.23 -10.21 -5.19
N LEU A 88 28.65 -11.11 -5.99
CA LEU A 88 27.61 -10.77 -6.96
C LEU A 88 26.38 -10.15 -6.27
N GLY A 89 25.92 -10.76 -5.17
CA GLY A 89 24.83 -10.20 -4.35
C GLY A 89 25.15 -8.80 -3.84
N SER A 90 26.36 -8.57 -3.31
CA SER A 90 26.81 -7.25 -2.87
C SER A 90 26.83 -6.22 -4.02
N ILE A 91 27.30 -6.61 -5.21
CA ILE A 91 27.30 -5.72 -6.39
C ILE A 91 25.88 -5.36 -6.79
N LEU A 92 24.96 -6.33 -6.85
CA LEU A 92 23.55 -6.09 -7.21
C LEU A 92 22.84 -5.21 -6.17
N ALA A 93 23.06 -5.48 -4.88
CA ALA A 93 22.56 -4.66 -3.78
C ALA A 93 23.08 -3.22 -3.87
N GLY A 94 24.40 -3.05 -4.10
CA GLY A 94 25.07 -1.77 -4.26
C GLY A 94 24.54 -1.00 -5.47
N HIS A 95 24.39 -1.65 -6.62
CA HIS A 95 23.84 -1.06 -7.82
C HIS A 95 22.38 -0.60 -7.62
N GLY A 96 21.55 -1.41 -6.95
CA GLY A 96 20.17 -1.04 -6.63
C GLY A 96 20.07 0.18 -5.71
N ALA A 97 20.93 0.25 -4.68
CA ALA A 97 20.99 1.41 -3.79
C ALA A 97 21.50 2.67 -4.52
N TRP A 98 22.58 2.54 -5.30
CA TRP A 98 23.13 3.64 -6.09
C TRP A 98 22.12 4.20 -7.10
N ARG A 99 21.41 3.33 -7.81
CA ARG A 99 20.38 3.74 -8.78
C ARG A 99 19.29 4.57 -8.09
N HIS A 100 18.82 4.10 -6.94
CA HIS A 100 17.81 4.81 -6.18
C HIS A 100 18.30 6.18 -5.69
N GLU A 101 19.51 6.26 -5.14
CA GLU A 101 20.07 7.54 -4.69
C GLU A 101 20.22 8.51 -5.86
N ARG A 102 20.67 8.02 -7.02
CA ARG A 102 20.74 8.80 -8.25
C ARG A 102 19.36 9.34 -8.68
N HIS A 103 18.31 8.52 -8.61
CA HIS A 103 16.95 8.98 -8.92
C HIS A 103 16.46 10.02 -7.91
N ARG A 104 16.71 9.79 -6.61
CA ARG A 104 16.39 10.74 -5.54
C ARG A 104 17.07 12.09 -5.80
N ASP A 105 18.38 12.09 -6.04
CA ASP A 105 19.13 13.31 -6.36
C ASP A 105 18.62 13.99 -7.63
N ALA A 106 18.29 13.22 -8.67
CA ALA A 106 17.73 13.76 -9.91
C ALA A 106 16.35 14.41 -9.72
N VAL A 107 15.50 13.84 -8.86
CA VAL A 107 14.19 14.41 -8.52
C VAL A 107 14.34 15.65 -7.64
N MET A 108 15.23 15.61 -6.63
CA MET A 108 15.42 16.71 -5.69
C MET A 108 16.09 17.93 -6.35
N SER A 109 16.97 17.71 -7.32
CA SER A 109 17.62 18.77 -8.10
C SER A 109 16.76 19.29 -9.28
N ALA A 110 15.73 18.57 -9.70
CA ALA A 110 14.89 18.98 -10.83
C ALA A 110 14.04 20.23 -10.55
N SER A 111 13.75 20.98 -11.61
CA SER A 111 12.80 22.10 -11.56
C SER A 111 11.36 21.60 -11.47
N ARG A 112 10.45 22.48 -11.02
CA ARG A 112 9.04 22.15 -10.83
C ARG A 112 8.33 21.76 -12.13
N GLU A 113 8.76 22.32 -13.26
CA GLU A 113 8.16 22.09 -14.59
C GLU A 113 8.24 20.61 -14.98
N ARG A 114 9.27 19.90 -14.48
CA ARG A 114 9.42 18.45 -14.70
C ARG A 114 8.23 17.64 -14.19
N PHE A 115 7.50 18.15 -13.19
CA PHE A 115 6.47 17.39 -12.48
C PHE A 115 5.04 17.79 -12.83
N SER A 116 4.81 18.78 -13.70
CA SER A 116 3.47 19.36 -13.93
C SER A 116 2.42 18.34 -14.34
N GLU A 117 2.80 17.33 -15.13
CA GLU A 117 1.88 16.31 -15.62
C GLU A 117 1.69 15.14 -14.66
N VAL A 118 2.71 14.76 -13.90
CA VAL A 118 2.68 13.53 -13.10
C VAL A 118 2.41 13.83 -11.62
N GLY A 119 3.01 14.89 -11.08
CA GLY A 119 2.95 15.19 -9.65
C GLY A 119 1.55 15.48 -9.14
N LYS A 120 0.67 16.04 -10.00
CA LYS A 120 -0.77 16.23 -9.71
C LYS A 120 -1.53 14.93 -9.43
N HIS A 121 -0.93 13.78 -9.72
CA HIS A 121 -1.52 12.46 -9.52
C HIS A 121 -0.91 11.65 -8.37
N LEU A 122 0.15 12.11 -7.69
CA LEU A 122 0.84 11.26 -6.72
C LEU A 122 0.45 11.62 -5.28
N MET A 123 0.01 10.63 -4.51
CA MET A 123 -0.13 10.72 -3.06
C MET A 123 0.84 9.77 -2.40
N ILE A 124 1.73 10.28 -1.56
CA ILE A 124 2.78 9.46 -0.94
C ILE A 124 2.60 9.34 0.57
N GLY A 125 3.11 8.27 1.16
CA GLY A 125 3.34 8.20 2.60
C GLY A 125 4.39 9.22 3.06
N TRP A 126 4.52 9.37 4.37
CA TRP A 126 5.46 10.31 4.98
C TRP A 126 6.93 9.90 4.74
N LEU A 127 7.73 10.80 4.17
CA LEU A 127 9.18 10.64 3.96
C LEU A 127 10.04 11.37 5.01
N GLY A 128 9.41 11.95 6.02
CA GLY A 128 10.02 12.96 6.88
C GLY A 128 9.71 14.38 6.39
N PHE A 129 9.79 15.34 7.30
CA PHE A 129 9.31 16.70 7.04
C PHE A 129 10.04 17.38 5.88
N GLU A 130 11.37 17.39 5.89
CA GLU A 130 12.17 18.08 4.88
C GLU A 130 11.95 17.53 3.46
N GLU A 131 11.97 16.21 3.30
CA GLU A 131 11.75 15.57 2.00
C GLU A 131 10.32 15.78 1.50
N THR A 132 9.32 15.57 2.37
CA THR A 132 7.91 15.76 2.02
C THR A 132 7.62 17.22 1.65
N ARG A 133 8.16 18.17 2.41
CA ARG A 133 8.07 19.61 2.14
C ARG A 133 8.70 19.97 0.80
N ALA A 134 9.87 19.45 0.49
CA ALA A 134 10.55 19.72 -0.78
C ALA A 134 9.75 19.21 -1.99
N LEU A 135 9.22 17.99 -1.93
CA LEU A 135 8.37 17.43 -2.98
C LEU A 135 7.06 18.21 -3.14
N ALA A 136 6.43 18.59 -2.03
CA ALA A 136 5.23 19.42 -2.03
C ALA A 136 5.46 20.78 -2.71
N ALA A 137 6.53 21.49 -2.33
CA ALA A 137 6.87 22.81 -2.87
C ALA A 137 7.15 22.77 -4.38
N LYS A 138 7.72 21.66 -4.88
CA LYS A 138 8.00 21.46 -6.32
C LYS A 138 6.76 21.03 -7.12
N GLY A 139 5.65 20.71 -6.47
CA GLY A 139 4.49 20.10 -7.14
C GLY A 139 4.74 18.67 -7.62
N ALA A 140 5.73 17.99 -7.05
CA ALA A 140 6.09 16.60 -7.38
C ALA A 140 5.08 15.58 -6.84
N ILE A 141 4.25 15.99 -5.89
CA ILE A 141 3.16 15.21 -5.31
C ILE A 141 1.91 16.08 -5.26
N ALA A 142 0.73 15.47 -5.13
CA ALA A 142 -0.58 16.09 -4.96
C ALA A 142 -1.14 15.88 -3.55
N GLY A 143 -0.65 14.86 -2.84
CA GLY A 143 -1.06 14.58 -1.47
C GLY A 143 -0.03 13.83 -0.66
N VAL A 144 -0.29 13.80 0.64
CA VAL A 144 0.50 13.08 1.64
C VAL A 144 -0.46 12.26 2.50
N PHE A 145 -0.19 10.96 2.63
CA PHE A 145 -0.82 10.07 3.59
C PHE A 145 0.01 10.06 4.88
N ILE A 146 -0.66 10.31 6.01
CA ILE A 146 -0.02 10.34 7.33
C ILE A 146 -0.69 9.38 8.31
N GLY A 147 0.14 8.76 9.15
CA GLY A 147 -0.25 7.93 10.28
C GLY A 147 0.52 8.27 11.55
N ARG A 148 0.17 7.60 12.65
CA ARG A 148 0.76 7.81 13.97
C ARG A 148 2.28 7.61 13.98
N SER A 149 2.79 6.65 13.22
CA SER A 149 4.23 6.31 13.16
C SER A 149 5.10 7.45 12.64
N ASP A 150 4.49 8.41 11.94
CA ASP A 150 5.18 9.45 11.19
C ASP A 150 5.51 10.66 12.06
N PHE A 151 4.93 10.71 13.26
CA PHE A 151 5.12 11.75 14.25
C PHE A 151 5.78 11.20 15.51
N PRO A 152 6.48 12.05 16.29
CA PRO A 152 6.96 11.68 17.61
C PRO A 152 5.87 11.06 18.48
N ARG A 153 6.25 10.08 19.31
CA ARG A 153 5.31 9.45 20.24
C ARG A 153 4.71 10.52 21.16
N GLY A 154 3.38 10.56 21.23
CA GLY A 154 2.65 11.51 22.06
C GLY A 154 2.29 12.83 21.37
N SER A 155 2.59 13.00 20.08
CA SER A 155 2.10 14.16 19.32
C SER A 155 0.59 14.31 19.41
N SER A 156 0.14 15.54 19.63
CA SER A 156 -1.28 15.91 19.67
C SER A 156 -1.82 16.23 18.27
N ALA A 157 -3.14 16.32 18.11
CA ALA A 157 -3.75 16.84 16.88
C ALA A 157 -3.19 18.22 16.49
N ALA A 158 -2.93 19.09 17.48
CA ALA A 158 -2.34 20.42 17.24
C ALA A 158 -0.91 20.35 16.68
N ASP A 159 -0.11 19.35 17.07
CA ASP A 159 1.25 19.19 16.53
C ASP A 159 1.24 18.68 15.09
N ILE A 160 0.31 17.78 14.78
CA ILE A 160 0.04 17.34 13.40
C ILE A 160 -0.41 18.54 12.57
N ARG A 161 -1.36 19.34 13.09
CA ARG A 161 -1.88 20.53 12.42
C ARG A 161 -0.80 21.54 12.06
N LYS A 162 0.13 21.82 12.98
CA LYS A 162 1.29 22.70 12.69
C LYS A 162 2.08 22.20 11.48
N THR A 163 2.34 20.89 11.42
CA THR A 163 3.06 20.26 10.31
C THR A 163 2.28 20.39 9.00
N VAL A 164 0.97 20.13 9.04
CA VAL A 164 0.08 20.28 7.89
C VAL A 164 0.04 21.72 7.39
N ASP A 165 -0.11 22.70 8.30
CA ASP A 165 -0.16 24.12 7.95
C ASP A 165 1.14 24.58 7.28
N LEU A 166 2.30 24.08 7.71
CA LEU A 166 3.59 24.34 7.05
C LEU A 166 3.62 23.78 5.62
N LEU A 167 3.12 22.57 5.40
CA LEU A 167 3.05 21.96 4.07
C LEU A 167 2.07 22.70 3.15
N GLN A 168 0.93 23.15 3.68
CA GLN A 168 -0.02 23.97 2.93
C GLN A 168 0.55 25.38 2.65
N GLY A 169 1.36 25.93 3.56
CA GLY A 169 2.08 27.19 3.38
C GLY A 169 3.01 27.15 2.18
N VAL A 170 3.88 26.14 2.10
CA VAL A 170 4.82 26.01 0.95
C VAL A 170 4.10 25.80 -0.38
N ARG A 171 2.94 25.13 -0.39
CA ARG A 171 2.09 25.02 -1.59
C ARG A 171 1.55 26.36 -2.05
N ARG A 172 1.04 27.14 -1.10
CA ARG A 172 0.49 28.47 -1.38
C ARG A 172 1.56 29.41 -1.92
N GLU A 173 2.73 29.42 -1.29
CA GLU A 173 3.90 30.20 -1.74
C GLU A 173 4.35 29.80 -3.15
N ALA A 174 4.27 28.51 -3.49
CA ALA A 174 4.58 28.00 -4.82
C ALA A 174 3.49 28.26 -5.88
N GLY A 175 2.32 28.81 -5.49
CA GLY A 175 1.19 29.02 -6.40
C GLY A 175 0.51 27.72 -6.85
N LEU A 176 0.63 26.66 -6.06
CA LEU A 176 0.11 25.32 -6.38
C LEU A 176 -1.21 25.05 -5.64
N PRO A 177 -2.06 24.13 -6.15
CA PRO A 177 -3.24 23.67 -5.42
C PRO A 177 -2.88 23.14 -4.01
N PRO A 178 -3.79 23.27 -3.03
CA PRO A 178 -3.60 22.69 -1.71
C PRO A 178 -3.29 21.19 -1.78
N LEU A 179 -2.47 20.70 -0.86
CA LEU A 179 -2.24 19.27 -0.72
C LEU A 179 -3.50 18.58 -0.22
N TRP A 180 -3.73 17.38 -0.75
CA TRP A 180 -4.52 16.38 -0.04
C TRP A 180 -3.71 15.85 1.15
N ILE A 181 -4.26 16.00 2.35
CA ILE A 181 -3.70 15.50 3.60
C ILE A 181 -4.61 14.36 4.02
N ALA A 182 -4.13 13.14 3.78
CA ALA A 182 -4.88 11.91 3.89
C ALA A 182 -4.53 11.12 5.15
N THR A 183 -5.50 10.41 5.70
CA THR A 183 -5.25 9.36 6.69
C THR A 183 -6.31 8.25 6.57
N ASP A 184 -6.05 7.14 7.23
CA ASP A 184 -6.95 5.98 7.32
C ASP A 184 -7.58 5.94 8.71
N GLN A 185 -8.69 6.66 8.87
CA GLN A 185 -9.39 6.78 10.14
C GLN A 185 -10.84 6.29 10.01
N GLU A 186 -10.98 4.96 9.92
CA GLU A 186 -12.26 4.24 9.82
C GLU A 186 -12.92 4.00 11.18
N GLY A 187 -12.11 3.96 12.24
CA GLY A 187 -12.49 3.46 13.56
C GLY A 187 -12.05 2.01 13.79
N GLY A 188 -12.18 1.55 15.04
CA GLY A 188 -11.85 0.18 15.42
C GLY A 188 -10.37 -0.18 15.16
N PRO A 189 -10.08 -1.23 14.38
CA PRO A 189 -8.70 -1.65 14.12
C PRO A 189 -7.94 -0.70 13.18
N VAL A 190 -8.64 0.06 12.33
CA VAL A 190 -8.03 1.02 11.39
C VAL A 190 -8.29 2.44 11.88
N SER A 191 -7.38 2.90 12.75
CA SER A 191 -7.41 4.23 13.36
C SER A 191 -6.00 4.80 13.34
N ARG A 192 -5.48 5.08 12.14
CA ARG A 192 -4.05 5.29 11.91
C ARG A 192 -3.49 6.50 12.63
N LEU A 193 -4.29 7.52 12.90
CA LEU A 193 -3.83 8.76 13.54
C LEU A 193 -4.11 8.79 15.05
N SER A 194 -4.74 7.75 15.61
CA SER A 194 -4.99 7.65 17.05
C SER A 194 -3.70 7.33 17.83
N PRO A 195 -3.51 7.89 19.05
CA PRO A 195 -4.48 8.64 19.85
C PRO A 195 -4.46 10.16 19.61
N ALA A 196 -3.69 10.68 18.66
CA ALA A 196 -3.65 12.12 18.37
C ALA A 196 -5.02 12.62 17.92
N VAL A 197 -5.75 11.79 17.17
CA VAL A 197 -7.20 11.93 16.95
C VAL A 197 -7.99 10.88 17.73
N VAL A 198 -9.24 11.20 18.05
CA VAL A 198 -10.15 10.35 18.81
C VAL A 198 -10.22 8.94 18.20
N LYS A 199 -9.96 7.93 19.03
CA LYS A 199 -10.16 6.52 18.67
C LYS A 199 -11.60 6.13 18.95
N GLN A 200 -12.38 5.96 17.89
CA GLN A 200 -13.74 5.44 17.98
C GLN A 200 -13.76 3.93 17.74
N PRO A 201 -14.78 3.19 18.22
CA PRO A 201 -15.04 1.82 17.76
C PRO A 201 -15.31 1.80 16.24
N GLY A 202 -15.31 0.62 15.63
CA GLY A 202 -15.65 0.52 14.20
C GLY A 202 -17.09 0.96 13.97
N LEU A 203 -17.35 1.82 12.96
CA LEU A 203 -18.69 2.36 12.72
C LEU A 203 -19.76 1.26 12.58
N GLY A 204 -19.43 0.12 11.97
CA GLY A 204 -20.36 -1.01 11.84
C GLY A 204 -20.90 -1.55 13.17
N THR A 205 -20.17 -1.40 14.29
CA THR A 205 -20.65 -1.88 15.59
C THR A 205 -21.86 -1.09 16.11
N TRP A 206 -22.05 0.15 15.63
CA TRP A 206 -23.20 1.01 15.99
C TRP A 206 -24.47 0.65 15.23
N LEU A 207 -24.35 -0.21 14.22
CA LEU A 207 -25.42 -0.53 13.27
C LEU A 207 -25.85 -2.01 13.33
N THR A 208 -25.24 -2.82 14.20
CA THR A 208 -25.48 -4.27 14.28
C THR A 208 -26.96 -4.62 14.48
N ASP A 209 -27.65 -3.92 15.37
CA ASP A 209 -29.10 -4.07 15.66
C ASP A 209 -30.00 -3.47 14.58
N LEU A 210 -29.42 -2.72 13.64
CA LEU A 210 -30.11 -2.03 12.55
C LEU A 210 -29.72 -2.61 11.18
N ASP A 211 -29.10 -3.78 11.11
CA ASP A 211 -28.72 -4.49 9.88
C ASP A 211 -29.79 -5.51 9.48
N GLY A 212 -30.00 -5.70 8.17
CA GLY A 212 -31.02 -6.59 7.62
C GLY A 212 -31.84 -5.98 6.46
N PRO A 213 -32.63 -6.81 5.76
CA PRO A 213 -33.37 -6.38 4.58
C PRO A 213 -34.54 -5.43 4.90
N GLY A 214 -35.19 -4.90 3.85
CA GLY A 214 -36.44 -4.15 3.97
C GLY A 214 -36.28 -2.73 4.52
N LEU A 215 -35.08 -2.14 4.45
CA LEU A 215 -34.82 -0.80 4.99
C LEU A 215 -35.74 0.27 4.38
N ALA A 216 -36.08 0.14 3.09
CA ALA A 216 -36.91 1.10 2.35
C ALA A 216 -38.28 1.36 3.02
N ASP A 217 -38.89 0.32 3.61
CA ASP A 217 -40.22 0.36 4.21
C ASP A 217 -40.19 0.66 5.72
N GLN A 218 -39.01 0.99 6.28
CA GLN A 218 -38.79 1.19 7.71
C GLN A 218 -38.24 2.60 8.00
N PRO A 219 -39.07 3.66 7.92
CA PRO A 219 -38.61 5.04 8.08
C PRO A 219 -37.99 5.33 9.46
N GLU A 220 -38.51 4.71 10.53
CA GLU A 220 -37.93 4.86 11.88
C GLU A 220 -36.52 4.29 11.96
N ARG A 221 -36.29 3.11 11.35
CA ARG A 221 -34.96 2.49 11.27
C ARG A 221 -34.00 3.34 10.44
N GLN A 222 -34.46 3.91 9.33
CA GLN A 222 -33.65 4.85 8.53
C GLN A 222 -33.25 6.08 9.34
N ALA A 223 -34.20 6.69 10.07
CA ALA A 223 -33.95 7.84 10.93
C ALA A 223 -32.93 7.52 12.04
N GLU A 224 -33.03 6.35 12.65
CA GLU A 224 -32.10 5.92 13.69
C GLU A 224 -30.68 5.66 13.14
N ILE A 225 -30.55 5.04 11.96
CA ILE A 225 -29.25 4.89 11.28
C ILE A 225 -28.65 6.28 11.03
N ILE A 226 -29.42 7.21 10.46
CA ILE A 226 -28.96 8.58 10.19
C ILE A 226 -28.48 9.25 11.47
N ARG A 227 -29.25 9.14 12.57
CA ARG A 227 -28.90 9.74 13.86
C ARG A 227 -27.58 9.19 14.39
N ARG A 228 -27.45 7.86 14.53
CA ARG A 228 -26.24 7.21 15.08
C ARG A 228 -25.01 7.48 14.25
N VAL A 229 -25.12 7.39 12.92
CA VAL A 229 -24.00 7.67 12.02
C VAL A 229 -23.61 9.14 12.07
N THR A 230 -24.57 10.06 12.17
CA THR A 230 -24.28 11.49 12.33
C THR A 230 -23.50 11.75 13.60
N GLU A 231 -23.94 11.22 14.74
CA GLU A 231 -23.25 11.38 16.03
C GLU A 231 -21.80 10.87 15.97
N TYR A 232 -21.60 9.67 15.42
CA TYR A 232 -20.26 9.11 15.21
C TYR A 232 -19.39 9.95 14.29
N ALA A 233 -19.94 10.33 13.13
CA ALA A 233 -19.21 11.04 12.09
C ALA A 233 -18.83 12.45 12.55
N GLU A 234 -19.67 13.11 13.35
CA GLU A 234 -19.39 14.43 13.92
C GLU A 234 -18.17 14.40 14.86
N VAL A 235 -18.06 13.38 15.70
CA VAL A 235 -16.86 13.19 16.54
C VAL A 235 -15.63 12.94 15.67
N GLN A 236 -15.75 12.08 14.65
CA GLN A 236 -14.63 11.75 13.76
C GLN A 236 -14.15 12.98 12.98
N ALA A 237 -15.09 13.71 12.39
CA ALA A 237 -14.85 14.85 11.51
C ALA A 237 -14.17 15.99 12.27
N ARG A 238 -14.68 16.33 13.46
CA ARG A 238 -14.07 17.37 14.31
C ARG A 238 -12.62 17.04 14.65
N SER A 239 -12.36 15.81 15.11
CA SER A 239 -11.01 15.41 15.52
C SER A 239 -10.03 15.36 14.33
N LEU A 240 -10.48 14.96 13.15
CA LEU A 240 -9.67 15.00 11.93
C LEU A 240 -9.39 16.45 11.46
N ALA A 241 -10.40 17.33 11.51
CA ALA A 241 -10.26 18.73 11.13
C ALA A 241 -9.30 19.49 12.08
N GLU A 242 -9.33 19.17 13.38
CA GLU A 242 -8.38 19.68 14.37
C GLU A 242 -6.92 19.35 13.99
N ALA A 243 -6.68 18.16 13.43
CA ALA A 243 -5.37 17.74 12.93
C ALA A 243 -5.03 18.28 11.53
N GLY A 244 -5.94 18.96 10.85
CA GLY A 244 -5.74 19.51 9.50
C GLY A 244 -5.93 18.49 8.37
N ILE A 245 -6.52 17.32 8.66
CA ILE A 245 -6.85 16.34 7.64
C ILE A 245 -7.97 16.88 6.75
N ASN A 246 -7.83 16.72 5.43
CA ASN A 246 -8.87 17.11 4.46
C ASN A 246 -9.31 15.95 3.54
N LEU A 247 -8.69 14.77 3.66
CA LEU A 247 -9.10 13.54 3.00
C LEU A 247 -9.08 12.39 4.02
N ASN A 248 -10.21 11.73 4.24
CA ASN A 248 -10.25 10.50 5.03
C ASN A 248 -10.50 9.34 4.09
N LEU A 249 -9.62 8.34 4.11
CA LEU A 249 -9.74 7.12 3.33
C LEU A 249 -10.75 6.16 3.99
N ALA A 250 -11.96 6.66 4.20
CA ALA A 250 -13.09 6.00 4.83
C ALA A 250 -14.41 6.65 4.32
N PRO A 251 -15.55 5.96 4.37
CA PRO A 251 -15.81 4.68 5.03
C PRO A 251 -15.56 3.46 4.14
N VAL A 252 -15.44 2.29 4.78
CA VAL A 252 -15.51 1.00 4.10
C VAL A 252 -16.96 0.73 3.72
N VAL A 253 -17.27 0.66 2.44
CA VAL A 253 -18.61 0.33 1.92
C VAL A 253 -18.66 -1.05 1.26
N ASP A 254 -17.59 -1.83 1.42
CA ASP A 254 -17.63 -3.27 1.21
C ASP A 254 -18.74 -3.90 2.09
N LEU A 255 -19.51 -4.81 1.53
CA LEU A 255 -20.56 -5.51 2.26
C LEU A 255 -19.93 -6.54 3.21
N ARG A 256 -20.51 -6.68 4.41
CA ARG A 256 -20.05 -7.69 5.37
C ARG A 256 -20.24 -9.09 4.77
N PRO A 257 -19.18 -9.91 4.69
CA PRO A 257 -19.30 -11.29 4.21
C PRO A 257 -20.23 -12.11 5.12
N SER A 258 -20.99 -13.04 4.53
CA SER A 258 -21.84 -13.98 5.27
C SER A 258 -21.08 -15.18 5.84
N GLY A 259 -19.87 -15.45 5.33
CA GLY A 259 -19.00 -16.54 5.77
C GLY A 259 -17.94 -16.11 6.80
N PRO A 260 -17.28 -17.07 7.47
CA PRO A 260 -16.14 -16.77 8.32
C PRO A 260 -15.03 -16.11 7.48
N PRO A 261 -14.19 -15.24 8.07
CA PRO A 261 -13.06 -14.68 7.36
C PRO A 261 -12.20 -15.79 6.77
N GLY A 262 -11.80 -15.65 5.51
CA GLY A 262 -10.92 -16.60 4.84
C GLY A 262 -9.64 -16.79 5.66
N PHE A 263 -9.11 -18.02 5.70
CA PHE A 263 -7.90 -18.34 6.49
C PHE A 263 -6.69 -17.44 6.13
N LEU A 264 -6.67 -16.90 4.91
CA LEU A 264 -5.61 -16.02 4.41
C LEU A 264 -5.94 -14.52 4.49
N ASP A 265 -7.16 -14.11 4.88
CA ASP A 265 -7.55 -12.69 5.00
C ASP A 265 -7.06 -12.10 6.34
N SER A 266 -5.75 -11.99 6.47
CA SER A 266 -5.12 -11.48 7.70
C SER A 266 -5.02 -9.94 7.71
N HIS A 267 -5.08 -9.33 6.53
CA HIS A 267 -4.87 -7.90 6.32
C HIS A 267 -6.14 -7.13 5.92
N THR A 268 -7.02 -7.68 5.07
CA THR A 268 -8.21 -6.96 4.58
C THR A 268 -9.31 -6.90 5.66
N LYS A 269 -9.60 -8.03 6.33
CA LYS A 269 -10.50 -8.16 7.49
C LYS A 269 -11.84 -7.43 7.34
N ILE A 270 -12.45 -7.48 6.14
CA ILE A 270 -13.68 -6.74 5.82
C ILE A 270 -14.80 -7.07 6.80
N SER A 271 -14.89 -8.31 7.27
CA SER A 271 -15.89 -8.75 8.26
C SER A 271 -15.94 -7.88 9.52
N THR A 272 -14.80 -7.31 9.93
CA THR A 272 -14.69 -6.46 11.13
C THR A 272 -14.78 -4.96 10.84
N ARG A 273 -14.63 -4.56 9.56
CA ARG A 273 -14.59 -3.16 9.09
C ARG A 273 -15.87 -2.72 8.39
N ALA A 274 -16.60 -3.65 7.77
CA ALA A 274 -17.83 -3.40 7.03
C ALA A 274 -18.94 -2.84 7.94
N LEU A 275 -19.69 -1.87 7.41
CA LEU A 275 -20.77 -1.20 8.14
C LEU A 275 -21.94 -2.16 8.41
N ALA A 276 -22.32 -2.95 7.41
CA ALA A 276 -23.47 -3.84 7.43
C ALA A 276 -23.34 -4.93 6.35
N ALA A 277 -24.18 -5.96 6.40
CA ALA A 277 -24.35 -6.94 5.33
C ALA A 277 -25.35 -6.46 4.28
N ASP A 278 -26.40 -5.75 4.70
CA ASP A 278 -27.41 -5.23 3.77
C ASP A 278 -26.89 -4.02 2.96
N PRO A 279 -26.94 -4.05 1.62
CA PRO A 279 -26.40 -2.98 0.78
C PRO A 279 -27.11 -1.64 0.95
N HIS A 280 -28.39 -1.62 1.33
CA HIS A 280 -29.13 -0.37 1.54
C HIS A 280 -28.77 0.28 2.88
N VAL A 281 -28.52 -0.52 3.92
CA VAL A 281 -27.97 -0.04 5.20
C VAL A 281 -26.58 0.56 4.98
N VAL A 282 -25.70 -0.15 4.27
CA VAL A 282 -24.35 0.36 3.94
C VAL A 282 -24.44 1.66 3.13
N ALA A 283 -25.32 1.72 2.13
CA ALA A 283 -25.47 2.91 1.31
C ALA A 283 -25.97 4.12 2.13
N LEU A 284 -26.98 3.95 2.98
CA LEU A 284 -27.52 5.03 3.82
C LEU A 284 -26.49 5.51 4.86
N ALA A 285 -25.83 4.58 5.53
CA ALA A 285 -24.81 4.89 6.53
C ALA A 285 -23.59 5.56 5.88
N GLY A 286 -23.08 5.01 4.78
CA GLY A 286 -21.96 5.57 4.03
C GLY A 286 -22.27 6.98 3.51
N GLU A 287 -23.45 7.20 2.93
CA GLU A 287 -23.90 8.51 2.46
C GLU A 287 -23.95 9.53 3.60
N THR A 288 -24.54 9.15 4.73
CA THR A 288 -24.65 10.01 5.92
C THR A 288 -23.27 10.39 6.45
N TYR A 289 -22.37 9.41 6.57
CA TYR A 289 -21.01 9.61 7.07
C TYR A 289 -20.23 10.61 6.19
N VAL A 290 -20.21 10.42 4.88
CA VAL A 290 -19.45 11.31 3.98
C VAL A 290 -20.07 12.71 3.89
N ARG A 291 -21.40 12.85 4.04
CA ARG A 291 -22.06 14.15 4.13
C ARG A 291 -21.64 14.92 5.38
N VAL A 292 -21.48 14.23 6.51
CA VAL A 292 -20.99 14.85 7.75
C VAL A 292 -19.53 15.26 7.61
N LEU A 293 -18.65 14.38 7.08
CA LEU A 293 -17.26 14.75 6.81
C LEU A 293 -17.15 16.01 5.94
N ALA A 294 -17.97 16.10 4.88
CA ALA A 294 -17.96 17.24 3.97
C ALA A 294 -18.32 18.57 4.65
N LYS A 295 -19.18 18.57 5.68
CA LYS A 295 -19.48 19.78 6.48
C LYS A 295 -18.25 20.33 7.21
N HIS A 296 -17.27 19.47 7.49
CA HIS A 296 -16.00 19.82 8.12
C HIS A 296 -14.86 19.98 7.12
N SER A 297 -15.18 20.16 5.82
CA SER A 297 -14.19 20.27 4.72
C SER A 297 -13.29 19.04 4.55
N ILE A 298 -13.79 17.87 4.95
CA ILE A 298 -13.10 16.59 4.78
C ILE A 298 -13.81 15.81 3.67
N THR A 299 -13.05 15.39 2.66
CA THR A 299 -13.56 14.48 1.64
C THR A 299 -13.44 13.04 2.15
N GLY A 300 -14.53 12.29 2.16
CA GLY A 300 -14.50 10.84 2.38
C GLY A 300 -14.16 10.08 1.10
N VAL A 301 -13.54 8.91 1.23
CA VAL A 301 -13.25 8.01 0.11
C VAL A 301 -13.84 6.64 0.41
N LEU A 302 -14.84 6.26 -0.40
CA LEU A 302 -15.48 4.96 -0.33
C LEU A 302 -14.49 3.87 -0.72
N LYS A 303 -14.40 2.80 0.06
CA LYS A 303 -13.49 1.71 -0.28
C LYS A 303 -14.03 0.31 0.05
N HIS A 304 -13.58 -0.73 -0.65
CA HIS A 304 -12.64 -0.71 -1.79
C HIS A 304 -13.39 -1.17 -3.04
N PHE A 305 -13.53 -0.31 -4.04
CA PHE A 305 -14.19 -0.69 -5.28
C PHE A 305 -13.37 -1.79 -5.98
N PRO A 306 -13.98 -2.91 -6.42
CA PRO A 306 -15.41 -3.11 -6.71
C PRO A 306 -16.30 -3.68 -5.59
N GLY A 307 -15.77 -3.87 -4.39
CA GLY A 307 -16.41 -4.62 -3.31
C GLY A 307 -15.59 -5.86 -2.97
N LEU A 308 -14.77 -5.79 -1.91
CA LEU A 308 -13.88 -6.89 -1.50
C LEU A 308 -14.57 -7.95 -0.64
N GLY A 309 -15.80 -7.71 -0.18
CA GLY A 309 -16.54 -8.64 0.70
C GLY A 309 -16.80 -10.02 0.11
N ARG A 310 -16.68 -10.19 -1.21
CA ARG A 310 -16.84 -11.47 -1.92
C ARG A 310 -15.58 -11.91 -2.68
N VAL A 311 -14.45 -11.25 -2.44
CA VAL A 311 -13.16 -11.65 -2.99
C VAL A 311 -12.54 -12.70 -2.06
N PRO A 312 -12.27 -13.93 -2.52
CA PRO A 312 -11.77 -14.99 -1.66
C PRO A 312 -10.27 -14.85 -1.32
N GLU A 313 -9.49 -14.14 -2.15
CA GLU A 313 -8.05 -13.92 -1.95
C GLU A 313 -7.72 -12.65 -1.14
N ASP A 314 -6.57 -12.68 -0.46
CA ASP A 314 -5.98 -11.47 0.13
C ASP A 314 -5.29 -10.62 -0.95
N THR A 315 -5.85 -9.46 -1.25
CA THR A 315 -5.35 -8.49 -2.24
C THR A 315 -3.99 -7.89 -1.88
N HIS A 316 -3.45 -8.13 -0.68
CA HIS A 316 -2.11 -7.66 -0.30
C HIS A 316 -0.98 -8.52 -0.88
N HIS A 317 -1.27 -9.78 -1.23
CA HIS A 317 -0.24 -10.76 -1.61
C HIS A 317 -0.43 -11.32 -3.02
N PHE A 318 -1.66 -11.41 -3.52
CA PHE A 318 -1.97 -12.08 -4.78
C PHE A 318 -2.84 -11.20 -5.69
N ALA A 319 -2.75 -11.47 -6.99
CA ALA A 319 -3.74 -10.94 -7.93
C ALA A 319 -5.11 -11.55 -7.59
N ALA A 320 -6.06 -10.70 -7.22
CA ALA A 320 -7.40 -11.11 -6.88
C ALA A 320 -8.34 -10.96 -8.07
N HIS A 321 -9.30 -11.86 -8.19
CA HIS A 321 -10.29 -11.86 -9.26
C HIS A 321 -11.68 -11.82 -8.64
N LEU A 322 -12.57 -11.05 -9.25
CA LEU A 322 -13.98 -11.05 -8.92
C LEU A 322 -14.76 -11.66 -10.08
N ASP A 323 -15.03 -12.96 -9.96
CA ASP A 323 -15.72 -13.78 -10.96
C ASP A 323 -17.24 -13.68 -10.83
N LEU A 324 -17.74 -12.45 -10.85
CA LEU A 324 -19.17 -12.14 -10.85
C LEU A 324 -19.55 -11.46 -12.16
N THR A 325 -20.79 -11.68 -12.58
CA THR A 325 -21.38 -10.92 -13.70
C THR A 325 -21.58 -9.46 -13.30
N LYS A 326 -21.63 -8.57 -14.29
CA LYS A 326 -21.88 -7.14 -14.06
C LYS A 326 -23.22 -6.94 -13.32
N GLU A 327 -24.24 -7.68 -13.70
CA GLU A 327 -25.59 -7.62 -13.15
C GLU A 327 -25.60 -8.00 -11.66
N GLN A 328 -24.87 -9.05 -11.27
CA GLN A 328 -24.75 -9.47 -9.86
C GLN A 328 -24.02 -8.43 -8.98
N MET A 329 -23.07 -7.70 -9.55
CA MET A 329 -22.38 -6.62 -8.84
C MET A 329 -23.28 -5.38 -8.75
N GLU A 330 -23.98 -5.03 -9.83
CA GLU A 330 -24.93 -3.90 -9.87
C GLU A 330 -26.10 -4.06 -8.90
N SER A 331 -26.63 -5.28 -8.77
CA SER A 331 -27.75 -5.59 -7.90
C SER A 331 -27.35 -5.79 -6.43
N ASN A 332 -26.07 -5.64 -6.08
CA ASN A 332 -25.59 -5.84 -4.72
C ASN A 332 -24.42 -4.91 -4.36
N ASP A 333 -23.18 -5.31 -4.64
CA ASP A 333 -21.95 -4.70 -4.11
C ASP A 333 -21.75 -3.25 -4.56
N TRP A 334 -22.26 -2.92 -5.75
CA TRP A 334 -22.16 -1.57 -6.31
C TRP A 334 -23.28 -0.65 -5.87
N ILE A 335 -24.31 -1.14 -5.17
CA ILE A 335 -25.42 -0.30 -4.67
C ILE A 335 -24.88 0.84 -3.79
N PRO A 336 -24.04 0.61 -2.76
CA PRO A 336 -23.46 1.69 -1.96
C PRO A 336 -22.64 2.68 -2.80
N PHE A 337 -21.72 2.19 -3.64
CA PHE A 337 -20.86 3.05 -4.45
C PHE A 337 -21.68 3.94 -5.39
N ARG A 338 -22.62 3.37 -6.14
CA ARG A 338 -23.45 4.11 -7.12
C ARG A 338 -24.36 5.12 -6.42
N ARG A 339 -25.04 4.72 -5.34
CA ARG A 339 -25.95 5.62 -4.62
C ARG A 339 -25.20 6.80 -4.03
N ILE A 340 -24.11 6.55 -3.31
CA ILE A 340 -23.38 7.61 -2.62
C ILE A 340 -22.72 8.57 -3.63
N CYS A 341 -22.13 8.06 -4.72
CA CYS A 341 -21.49 8.90 -5.73
C CYS A 341 -22.46 9.75 -6.55
N ARG A 342 -23.69 9.28 -6.77
CA ARG A 342 -24.74 10.10 -7.40
C ARG A 342 -25.18 11.27 -6.53
N ASN A 343 -25.09 11.10 -5.21
CA ASN A 343 -25.65 12.02 -4.23
C ASN A 343 -24.63 12.94 -3.56
N THR A 344 -23.32 12.69 -3.76
CA THR A 344 -22.22 13.37 -3.05
C THR A 344 -20.98 13.51 -3.95
N LYS A 345 -20.01 14.36 -3.55
CA LYS A 345 -18.69 14.48 -4.21
C LYS A 345 -17.60 13.65 -3.52
N THR A 346 -17.98 12.52 -2.91
CA THR A 346 -17.02 11.61 -2.26
C THR A 346 -16.03 11.02 -3.26
N GLY A 347 -14.86 10.58 -2.81
CA GLY A 347 -13.97 9.77 -3.63
C GLY A 347 -14.31 8.28 -3.61
N ILE A 348 -13.73 7.52 -4.53
CA ILE A 348 -13.70 6.05 -4.55
C ILE A 348 -12.24 5.61 -4.57
N MET A 349 -11.90 4.65 -3.71
CA MET A 349 -10.65 3.91 -3.76
C MET A 349 -10.82 2.66 -4.64
N LEU A 350 -9.98 2.53 -5.65
CA LEU A 350 -9.93 1.39 -6.57
C LEU A 350 -8.96 0.34 -6.06
N GLY A 351 -9.46 -0.85 -5.73
CA GLY A 351 -8.66 -1.99 -5.30
C GLY A 351 -7.81 -2.61 -6.42
N HIS A 352 -6.93 -3.53 -6.04
CA HIS A 352 -6.11 -4.33 -6.95
C HIS A 352 -6.79 -5.66 -7.30
N VAL A 353 -8.03 -5.57 -7.82
CA VAL A 353 -8.87 -6.73 -8.17
C VAL A 353 -9.26 -6.66 -9.64
N ASN A 354 -9.09 -7.75 -10.37
CA ASN A 354 -9.54 -7.88 -11.75
C ASN A 354 -11.05 -8.20 -11.75
N LEU A 355 -11.82 -7.42 -12.51
CA LEU A 355 -13.24 -7.69 -12.72
C LEU A 355 -13.37 -8.52 -13.98
N THR A 356 -13.47 -9.84 -13.85
CA THR A 356 -13.43 -10.77 -15.00
C THR A 356 -14.47 -10.44 -16.07
N ALA A 357 -15.66 -9.96 -15.66
CA ALA A 357 -16.72 -9.55 -16.57
C ALA A 357 -16.47 -8.22 -17.34
N ILE A 358 -15.46 -7.43 -16.97
CA ILE A 358 -15.19 -6.10 -17.58
C ILE A 358 -13.77 -6.04 -18.14
N ASP A 359 -12.78 -6.35 -17.31
CA ASP A 359 -11.38 -6.35 -17.67
C ASP A 359 -10.64 -7.48 -16.93
N PRO A 360 -10.53 -8.67 -17.55
CA PRO A 360 -9.84 -9.81 -16.93
C PRO A 360 -8.32 -9.62 -16.85
N ASP A 361 -7.77 -8.72 -17.66
CA ASP A 361 -6.31 -8.55 -17.82
C ASP A 361 -5.70 -7.53 -16.84
N ARG A 362 -6.53 -6.66 -16.24
CA ARG A 362 -6.05 -5.54 -15.43
C ARG A 362 -6.91 -5.33 -14.19
N PRO A 363 -6.30 -5.00 -13.05
CA PRO A 363 -7.06 -4.67 -11.85
C PRO A 363 -7.82 -3.36 -12.04
N ALA A 364 -8.90 -3.18 -11.27
CA ALA A 364 -9.75 -1.99 -11.27
C ALA A 364 -8.94 -0.69 -11.21
N SER A 365 -7.94 -0.65 -10.32
CA SER A 365 -7.00 0.46 -10.13
C SER A 365 -6.19 0.85 -11.38
N CYS A 366 -5.95 -0.08 -12.31
CA CYS A 366 -5.17 0.15 -13.53
C CYS A 366 -5.99 0.01 -14.83
N SER A 367 -7.30 -0.24 -14.73
CA SER A 367 -8.15 -0.54 -15.88
C SER A 367 -8.88 0.72 -16.37
N ALA A 368 -8.61 1.08 -17.63
CA ALA A 368 -9.33 2.16 -18.31
C ALA A 368 -10.81 1.81 -18.55
N LYS A 369 -11.14 0.53 -18.74
CA LYS A 369 -12.53 0.07 -18.89
C LYS A 369 -13.32 0.29 -17.60
N VAL A 370 -12.65 0.10 -16.45
CA VAL A 370 -13.26 0.28 -15.13
C VAL A 370 -13.26 1.76 -14.71
N ALA A 371 -12.09 2.39 -14.58
CA ALA A 371 -11.99 3.74 -14.05
C ALA A 371 -12.68 4.76 -14.99
N ARG A 372 -12.36 4.75 -16.28
CA ARG A 372 -12.97 5.68 -17.25
C ARG A 372 -14.32 5.21 -17.72
N GLY A 373 -14.40 4.01 -18.30
CA GLY A 373 -15.63 3.51 -18.93
C GLY A 373 -16.79 3.34 -17.94
N LEU A 374 -16.57 2.55 -16.87
CA LEU A 374 -17.63 2.30 -15.90
C LEU A 374 -17.85 3.48 -14.94
N ILE A 375 -16.81 3.94 -14.24
CA ILE A 375 -17.02 4.88 -13.12
C ILE A 375 -17.19 6.33 -13.60
N ARG A 376 -16.35 6.81 -14.53
CA ARG A 376 -16.49 8.19 -15.05
C ARG A 376 -17.64 8.33 -16.04
N GLU A 377 -17.67 7.49 -17.07
CA GLU A 377 -18.61 7.64 -18.19
C GLU A 377 -19.99 7.06 -17.85
N GLU A 378 -20.08 5.78 -17.49
CA GLU A 378 -21.38 5.12 -17.24
C GLU A 378 -22.05 5.59 -15.95
N TRP A 379 -21.31 5.71 -14.85
CA TRP A 379 -21.87 6.15 -13.57
C TRP A 379 -21.92 7.67 -13.40
N GLY A 380 -21.20 8.43 -14.23
CA GLY A 380 -21.14 9.89 -14.17
C GLY A 380 -20.46 10.43 -12.92
N MET A 381 -19.54 9.68 -12.30
CA MET A 381 -18.89 10.10 -11.05
C MET A 381 -17.90 11.24 -11.28
N THR A 382 -18.05 12.32 -10.52
CA THR A 382 -17.19 13.52 -10.58
C THR A 382 -16.25 13.70 -9.38
N GLY A 383 -16.38 12.89 -8.33
CA GLY A 383 -15.49 12.90 -7.16
C GLY A 383 -14.12 12.28 -7.44
N LEU A 384 -13.26 12.17 -6.42
CA LEU A 384 -11.90 11.65 -6.58
C LEU A 384 -11.87 10.15 -6.93
N LEU A 385 -11.04 9.74 -7.88
CA LEU A 385 -10.60 8.36 -8.02
C LEU A 385 -9.20 8.22 -7.42
N VAL A 386 -9.09 7.37 -6.42
CA VAL A 386 -7.83 7.10 -5.70
C VAL A 386 -7.51 5.61 -5.88
N THR A 387 -6.25 5.24 -6.07
CA THR A 387 -5.88 3.81 -6.01
C THR A 387 -5.78 3.34 -4.57
N ASP A 388 -5.95 2.03 -4.35
CA ASP A 388 -5.32 1.37 -3.20
C ASP A 388 -3.77 1.45 -3.32
N ASP A 389 -3.04 1.05 -2.29
CA ASP A 389 -1.60 1.31 -2.19
C ASP A 389 -0.76 0.55 -3.23
N PHE A 390 -0.11 1.28 -4.13
CA PHE A 390 0.73 0.74 -5.18
C PHE A 390 2.04 0.12 -4.69
N ALA A 391 2.42 0.37 -3.44
CA ALA A 391 3.50 -0.35 -2.79
C ALA A 391 3.13 -1.82 -2.48
N MET A 392 1.84 -2.21 -2.58
CA MET A 392 1.40 -3.60 -2.39
C MET A 392 1.98 -4.54 -3.45
N ALA A 393 2.18 -5.80 -3.09
CA ALA A 393 2.90 -6.77 -3.91
C ALA A 393 2.27 -7.05 -5.29
N PRO A 394 0.93 -7.16 -5.45
CA PRO A 394 0.33 -7.46 -6.75
C PRO A 394 0.61 -6.40 -7.82
N ILE A 395 0.79 -5.15 -7.40
CA ILE A 395 1.15 -4.05 -8.29
C ILE A 395 2.66 -3.92 -8.43
N SER A 396 3.38 -3.83 -7.31
CA SER A 396 4.83 -3.59 -7.32
C SER A 396 5.64 -4.71 -7.98
N HIS A 397 5.19 -5.97 -7.87
CA HIS A 397 5.81 -7.14 -8.53
C HIS A 397 5.01 -7.64 -9.74
N GLY A 398 3.92 -6.96 -10.09
CA GLY A 398 3.13 -7.30 -11.27
C GLY A 398 3.87 -7.03 -12.59
N PRO A 399 3.32 -7.47 -13.74
CA PRO A 399 3.94 -7.26 -15.05
C PRO A 399 4.25 -5.77 -15.31
N GLY A 400 5.55 -5.44 -15.37
CA GLY A 400 6.03 -4.07 -15.60
C GLY A 400 6.16 -3.19 -14.35
N GLY A 401 5.84 -3.73 -13.17
CA GLY A 401 6.01 -3.09 -11.87
C GLY A 401 5.23 -1.79 -11.67
N ILE A 402 5.55 -1.09 -10.58
CA ILE A 402 4.84 0.10 -10.13
C ILE A 402 4.79 1.22 -11.17
N VAL A 403 5.85 1.40 -11.98
CA VAL A 403 5.93 2.47 -12.99
C VAL A 403 4.89 2.25 -14.09
N ARG A 404 4.77 1.02 -14.60
CA ARG A 404 3.78 0.70 -15.63
C ARG A 404 2.37 0.81 -15.09
N ALA A 405 2.14 0.32 -13.86
CA ALA A 405 0.85 0.43 -13.19
C ALA A 405 0.43 1.89 -12.99
N ALA A 406 1.33 2.75 -12.50
CA ALA A 406 1.05 4.17 -12.28
C ALA A 406 0.72 4.87 -13.59
N ARG A 407 1.49 4.61 -14.66
CA ARG A 407 1.20 5.14 -16.00
C ARG A 407 -0.16 4.67 -16.51
N ALA A 408 -0.50 3.39 -16.34
CA ALA A 408 -1.78 2.85 -16.75
C ALA A 408 -2.95 3.49 -15.98
N SER A 409 -2.78 3.73 -14.69
CA SER A 409 -3.81 4.31 -13.80
C SER A 409 -4.05 5.79 -14.10
N ILE A 410 -2.98 6.57 -14.25
CA ILE A 410 -3.05 7.97 -14.67
C ILE A 410 -3.71 8.05 -16.04
N ALA A 411 -3.26 7.23 -16.99
CA ALA A 411 -3.87 7.18 -18.32
C ALA A 411 -5.36 6.82 -18.25
N ALA A 412 -5.75 5.90 -17.36
CA ALA A 412 -7.14 5.49 -17.12
C ALA A 412 -8.02 6.57 -16.49
N GLY A 413 -7.49 7.74 -16.10
CA GLY A 413 -8.24 8.84 -15.51
C GLY A 413 -8.39 8.75 -13.99
N VAL A 414 -7.49 8.02 -13.33
CA VAL A 414 -7.39 8.02 -11.86
C VAL A 414 -6.73 9.32 -11.42
N ASP A 415 -7.33 9.98 -10.41
CA ASP A 415 -6.85 11.29 -9.95
C ASP A 415 -5.63 11.16 -9.06
N LEU A 416 -5.62 10.18 -8.14
CA LEU A 416 -4.56 10.00 -7.15
C LEU A 416 -4.07 8.55 -7.12
N VAL A 417 -2.79 8.33 -7.39
CA VAL A 417 -2.06 7.09 -7.18
C VAL A 417 -1.44 7.14 -5.79
N LEU A 418 -1.92 6.27 -4.90
CA LEU A 418 -1.46 6.16 -3.53
C LEU A 418 -0.22 5.26 -3.43
N ILE A 419 0.85 5.76 -2.80
CA ILE A 419 2.09 5.03 -2.51
C ILE A 419 2.43 5.26 -1.04
N SER A 420 1.80 4.49 -0.15
CA SER A 420 1.81 4.79 1.29
C SER A 420 2.87 4.01 2.05
N TYR A 421 2.94 2.69 1.85
CA TYR A 421 3.74 1.78 2.67
C TYR A 421 5.25 1.95 2.47
N ASP A 422 5.69 2.03 1.20
CA ASP A 422 7.07 2.37 0.84
C ASP A 422 7.09 3.63 -0.02
N ALA A 423 6.89 4.78 0.63
CA ALA A 423 6.86 6.08 -0.03
C ALA A 423 8.15 6.40 -0.81
N SER A 424 9.28 5.79 -0.47
CA SER A 424 10.58 6.07 -1.12
C SER A 424 10.56 5.71 -2.62
N VAL A 425 9.70 4.78 -3.02
CA VAL A 425 9.54 4.37 -4.43
C VAL A 425 9.09 5.54 -5.32
N VAL A 426 8.54 6.61 -4.74
CA VAL A 426 8.18 7.83 -5.49
C VAL A 426 9.37 8.41 -6.26
N TYR A 427 10.60 8.30 -5.75
CA TYR A 427 11.78 8.82 -6.44
C TYR A 427 12.06 8.07 -7.75
N ASP A 428 12.01 6.74 -7.68
CA ASP A 428 12.17 5.89 -8.86
C ASP A 428 11.04 6.13 -9.86
N LEU A 429 9.80 6.29 -9.36
CA LEU A 429 8.63 6.55 -10.17
C LEU A 429 8.72 7.89 -10.89
N LEU A 430 9.00 8.98 -10.15
CA LEU A 430 9.11 10.32 -10.70
C LEU A 430 10.26 10.41 -11.70
N ALA A 431 11.43 9.88 -11.38
CA ALA A 431 12.58 9.89 -12.28
C ALA A 431 12.22 9.27 -13.65
N ILE A 432 11.60 8.09 -13.65
CA ILE A 432 11.27 7.35 -14.88
C ILE A 432 10.06 7.93 -15.61
N LEU A 433 9.02 8.40 -14.90
CA LEU A 433 7.82 8.95 -15.55
C LEU A 433 8.06 10.31 -16.19
N THR A 434 9.07 11.05 -15.72
CA THR A 434 9.38 12.41 -16.18
C THR A 434 10.64 12.49 -17.04
N GLU A 435 11.23 11.36 -17.41
CA GLU A 435 12.41 11.25 -18.28
C GLU A 435 12.09 11.36 -19.79
N GLN A 436 11.07 12.12 -20.18
CA GLN A 436 10.65 12.28 -21.58
C GLN A 436 11.24 13.52 -22.25
#